data_AF-A0A4V1X9J4-F1
#
_entry.id   AF-A0A4V1X9J4-F1
#
_cell.length_a   1.000
_cell.length_b   1.000
_cell.length_c   1.000
_cell.angle_alpha   90.00
_cell.angle_beta   90.00
_cell.angle_gamma   90.00
#
_symmetry.space_group_name_H-M   'P 1'
#
loop_
_entity.id
_entity.type
_entity.pdbx_description
1 polymer ?
#
loop_
_entity_poly.entity_id
_entity_poly.type
_entity_poly.pdbx_seq_one_letter_code
_entity_poly.pdbx_strand_id
1 'polypeptide(L)'
;MVPHRRPGSSLLRTIAPLVALALGLAYWTSHAQNHHDHRISSFAPRFFSAAETMTDATSSLVVSARQTGTSSPPRVTFGVTNTSPRPVTVLAWESPLDPLALQLGRVAVTPAGGGGRPLEFPTAQVRRRMPPGPEDLITIEPGETAENEVVLREALLPPERLGRRATVVCRGAWAAVWPGLRAADLGERARAELGANKDAVKGSYESEPLEIEVEVEVES
;
A
#
# COMPACT_ATOMS: atom_id res chain seq x y z
N MET A 1 -16.89 83.10 -53.26
CA MET A 1 -18.17 83.77 -52.97
C MET A 1 -19.18 82.71 -52.55
N VAL A 2 -19.28 82.44 -51.24
CA VAL A 2 -20.33 81.62 -50.61
C VAL A 2 -20.62 82.30 -49.27
N PRO A 3 -21.87 82.64 -48.93
CA PRO A 3 -22.19 83.44 -47.76
C PRO A 3 -22.73 82.62 -46.56
N HIS A 4 -22.64 83.29 -45.40
CA HIS A 4 -23.56 83.33 -44.25
C HIS A 4 -23.64 82.22 -43.18
N ARG A 5 -22.89 82.48 -42.09
CA ARG A 5 -23.28 82.67 -40.68
C ARG A 5 -24.76 82.45 -40.21
N ARG A 6 -24.85 81.64 -39.13
CA ARG A 6 -25.50 81.83 -37.78
C ARG A 6 -27.05 81.82 -37.69
N PRO A 7 -27.71 81.72 -36.50
CA PRO A 7 -27.26 81.54 -35.08
C PRO A 7 -28.11 80.55 -34.19
N GLY A 8 -27.73 80.41 -32.90
CA GLY A 8 -28.63 80.14 -31.76
C GLY A 8 -28.12 79.05 -30.81
N SER A 9 -27.37 79.32 -29.73
CA SER A 9 -27.79 79.69 -28.34
C SER A 9 -28.81 78.70 -27.73
N SER A 10 -28.72 78.18 -26.50
CA SER A 10 -28.01 78.59 -25.28
C SER A 10 -28.23 77.52 -24.19
N LEU A 11 -27.19 77.27 -23.38
CA LEU A 11 -27.16 76.99 -21.92
C LEU A 11 -28.23 76.07 -21.29
N LEU A 12 -27.76 75.00 -20.63
CA LEU A 12 -28.12 74.56 -19.27
C LEU A 12 -27.04 73.53 -18.86
N ARG A 13 -26.08 73.92 -18.02
CA ARG A 13 -26.09 73.80 -16.55
C ARG A 13 -26.05 72.35 -16.05
N THR A 14 -24.94 72.09 -15.36
CA THR A 14 -24.78 71.40 -14.06
C THR A 14 -24.78 69.86 -13.99
N ILE A 15 -23.59 69.36 -13.61
CA ILE A 15 -23.31 68.49 -12.44
C ILE A 15 -24.02 67.13 -12.42
N ALA A 16 -23.25 66.06 -12.66
CA ALA A 16 -23.07 64.91 -11.73
C ALA A 16 -22.70 63.63 -12.50
N PRO A 17 -21.41 63.34 -12.74
CA PRO A 17 -20.99 62.01 -13.16
C PRO A 17 -20.80 61.15 -11.91
N LEU A 18 -21.86 60.62 -11.27
CA LEU A 18 -21.71 59.74 -10.10
C LEU A 18 -22.95 58.92 -9.70
N VAL A 19 -23.75 58.41 -10.64
CA VAL A 19 -24.85 57.45 -10.29
C VAL A 19 -24.91 56.20 -11.18
N ALA A 20 -24.15 56.10 -12.27
CA ALA A 20 -24.22 54.95 -13.19
C ALA A 20 -23.33 53.75 -12.81
N LEU A 21 -22.75 53.68 -11.60
CA LEU A 21 -21.85 52.60 -11.18
C LEU A 21 -22.29 51.88 -9.88
N ALA A 22 -23.54 52.08 -9.43
CA ALA A 22 -24.09 51.41 -8.24
C ALA A 22 -25.32 50.52 -8.50
N LEU A 23 -25.77 50.37 -9.75
CA LEU A 23 -26.95 49.53 -10.11
C LEU A 23 -26.60 48.28 -10.93
N GLY A 24 -25.32 47.90 -11.00
CA GLY A 24 -24.86 46.67 -11.67
C GLY A 24 -24.49 45.52 -10.73
N LEU A 25 -24.38 45.75 -9.41
CA LEU A 25 -23.88 44.76 -8.45
C LEU A 25 -24.96 44.11 -7.57
N ALA A 26 -26.23 44.52 -7.71
CA ALA A 26 -27.35 44.00 -6.92
C ALA A 26 -28.30 43.07 -7.69
N TYR A 27 -28.04 42.80 -8.98
CA TYR A 27 -28.88 41.90 -9.79
C TYR A 27 -28.36 40.46 -9.88
N TRP A 28 -27.17 40.15 -9.33
CA TRP A 28 -26.61 38.79 -9.40
C TRP A 28 -26.74 37.96 -8.10
N THR A 29 -27.25 38.52 -7.01
CA THR A 29 -27.42 37.80 -5.73
C THR A 29 -28.84 37.29 -5.47
N SER A 30 -29.79 37.51 -6.38
CA SER A 30 -31.21 37.12 -6.21
C SER A 30 -31.73 36.24 -7.36
N HIS A 31 -30.94 35.22 -7.73
CA HIS A 31 -31.39 34.10 -8.57
C HIS A 31 -30.86 32.76 -8.04
N ALA A 32 -30.76 32.67 -6.71
CA ALA A 32 -30.68 31.40 -6.00
C ALA A 32 -32.06 31.13 -5.35
N GLN A 33 -32.43 29.86 -5.34
CA GLN A 33 -33.69 29.28 -4.82
C GLN A 33 -34.95 29.46 -5.70
N ASN A 34 -35.16 28.50 -6.61
CA ASN A 34 -36.28 27.55 -6.51
C ASN A 34 -36.25 26.58 -7.70
N HIS A 35 -35.68 25.39 -7.51
CA HIS A 35 -35.98 24.25 -8.36
C HIS A 35 -36.64 23.18 -7.50
N HIS A 36 -37.83 22.79 -7.93
CA HIS A 36 -38.71 21.83 -7.30
C HIS A 36 -38.08 20.44 -7.11
N ASP A 37 -38.47 19.82 -6.01
CA ASP A 37 -38.20 18.44 -5.62
C ASP A 37 -38.55 17.42 -6.70
N HIS A 38 -37.52 16.75 -7.19
CA HIS A 38 -37.66 15.38 -7.70
C HIS A 38 -36.82 14.46 -6.82
N ARG A 39 -37.52 13.71 -5.95
CA ARG A 39 -36.99 12.52 -5.28
C ARG A 39 -36.62 11.50 -6.36
N ILE A 40 -35.35 11.48 -6.74
CA ILE A 40 -34.70 10.33 -7.34
C ILE A 40 -33.73 9.82 -6.28
N SER A 41 -33.92 8.58 -5.85
CA SER A 41 -33.00 7.88 -4.96
C SER A 41 -31.65 7.80 -5.67
N SER A 42 -30.75 8.70 -5.30
CA SER A 42 -29.37 8.70 -5.75
C SER A 42 -28.64 7.57 -5.02
N PHE A 43 -28.55 6.42 -5.69
CA PHE A 43 -27.51 5.46 -5.40
C PHE A 43 -26.18 6.10 -5.81
N ALA A 44 -25.59 6.89 -4.91
CA ALA A 44 -24.25 7.41 -5.11
C ALA A 44 -23.29 6.22 -5.04
N PRO A 45 -22.56 5.86 -6.12
CA PRO A 45 -21.42 4.99 -5.94
C PRO A 45 -20.47 5.76 -5.02
N ARG A 46 -20.06 5.13 -3.92
CA ARG A 46 -18.98 5.66 -3.09
C ARG A 46 -17.74 5.77 -3.98
N PHE A 47 -17.42 6.98 -4.43
CA PHE A 47 -16.08 7.28 -4.93
C PHE A 47 -15.17 7.27 -3.71
N PHE A 48 -14.62 6.09 -3.39
CA PHE A 48 -13.52 6.01 -2.43
C PHE A 48 -12.36 6.83 -2.98
N SER A 49 -11.79 7.69 -2.15
CA SER A 49 -10.59 8.44 -2.51
C SER A 49 -9.48 7.45 -2.83
N ALA A 50 -8.80 7.60 -3.97
CA ALA A 50 -7.69 6.73 -4.37
C ALA A 50 -6.58 6.67 -3.30
N ALA A 51 -6.41 7.74 -2.52
CA ALA A 51 -5.45 7.81 -1.43
C ALA A 51 -5.89 7.03 -0.18
N GLU A 52 -7.19 6.99 0.15
CA GLU A 52 -7.70 6.21 1.30
C GLU A 52 -7.72 4.70 1.02
N THR A 53 -7.89 4.30 -0.24
CA THR A 53 -7.84 2.88 -0.67
C THR A 53 -6.41 2.33 -0.78
N MET A 54 -5.39 3.19 -0.74
CA MET A 54 -3.99 2.79 -0.94
C MET A 54 -3.31 2.34 0.36
N THR A 55 -3.46 3.07 1.46
CA THR A 55 -2.98 2.60 2.79
C THR A 55 -3.76 1.37 3.27
N ASP A 56 -5.00 1.23 2.82
CA ASP A 56 -5.87 0.07 3.06
C ASP A 56 -5.38 -1.20 2.34
N ALA A 57 -4.69 -1.07 1.21
CA ALA A 57 -4.33 -2.23 0.42
C ALA A 57 -3.32 -3.16 1.12
N THR A 58 -2.37 -2.63 1.88
CA THR A 58 -1.49 -3.49 2.70
C THR A 58 -2.22 -4.11 3.88
N SER A 59 -3.26 -3.46 4.40
CA SER A 59 -4.12 -4.00 5.47
C SER A 59 -4.98 -5.17 4.98
N SER A 60 -5.23 -5.26 3.68
CA SER A 60 -5.90 -6.40 3.06
C SER A 60 -5.00 -7.62 2.87
N LEU A 61 -3.69 -7.51 3.15
CA LEU A 61 -2.74 -8.63 3.09
C LEU A 61 -2.50 -9.18 4.50
N VAL A 62 -3.02 -10.39 4.76
CA VAL A 62 -2.86 -11.06 6.05
C VAL A 62 -1.69 -12.03 5.97
N VAL A 63 -0.72 -11.89 6.87
CA VAL A 63 0.44 -12.79 6.96
C VAL A 63 0.17 -13.88 7.99
N SER A 64 0.28 -15.13 7.57
CA SER A 64 0.13 -16.31 8.42
C SER A 64 1.42 -17.12 8.46
N ALA A 65 1.56 -17.98 9.46
CA ALA A 65 2.66 -18.90 9.59
C ALA A 65 2.15 -20.26 10.05
N ARG A 66 2.71 -21.34 9.51
CA ARG A 66 2.45 -22.71 9.98
C ARG A 66 3.72 -23.55 9.94
N GLN A 67 3.83 -24.49 10.86
CA GLN A 67 4.92 -25.47 10.84
C GLN A 67 4.60 -26.59 9.85
N THR A 68 5.54 -26.90 8.95
CA THR A 68 5.40 -27.96 7.93
C THR A 68 6.38 -29.11 8.11
N GLY A 69 7.29 -29.01 9.09
CA GLY A 69 8.19 -30.08 9.49
C GLY A 69 8.79 -29.83 10.88
N THR A 70 8.81 -30.88 11.70
CA THR A 70 9.38 -30.89 13.07
C THR A 70 10.80 -31.44 13.13
N SER A 71 11.20 -32.23 12.12
CA SER A 71 12.54 -32.78 11.92
C SER A 71 13.61 -31.68 11.94
N SER A 72 14.82 -31.95 12.44
CA SER A 72 15.94 -31.00 12.33
C SER A 72 16.50 -30.95 10.89
N PRO A 73 16.59 -29.77 10.23
CA PRO A 73 16.09 -28.47 10.66
C PRO A 73 14.57 -28.28 10.45
N PRO A 74 13.87 -27.65 11.41
CA PRO A 74 12.42 -27.46 11.31
C PRO A 74 12.05 -26.51 10.16
N ARG A 75 10.84 -26.69 9.64
CA ARG A 75 10.33 -25.95 8.47
C ARG A 75 9.07 -25.18 8.83
N VAL A 76 9.04 -23.91 8.43
CA VAL A 76 7.91 -22.99 8.62
C VAL A 76 7.49 -22.45 7.26
N THR A 77 6.22 -22.59 6.92
CA THR A 77 5.65 -21.93 5.76
C THR A 77 4.97 -20.64 6.18
N PHE A 78 5.34 -19.54 5.53
CA PHE A 78 4.64 -18.27 5.62
C PHE A 78 3.64 -18.16 4.47
N GLY A 79 2.44 -17.69 4.79
CA GLY A 79 1.38 -17.42 3.83
C GLY A 79 1.04 -15.95 3.80
N VAL A 80 0.66 -15.44 2.64
CA VAL A 80 0.13 -14.08 2.44
C VAL A 80 -1.22 -14.21 1.76
N THR A 81 -2.28 -13.91 2.49
CA THR A 81 -3.66 -14.00 2.00
C THR A 81 -4.17 -12.63 1.59
N ASN A 82 -4.72 -12.53 0.39
CA ASN A 82 -5.39 -11.32 -0.07
C ASN A 82 -6.88 -11.34 0.32
N THR A 83 -7.28 -10.49 1.26
CA THR A 83 -8.66 -10.36 1.72
C THR A 83 -9.46 -9.28 0.97
N SER A 84 -8.83 -8.58 0.03
CA SER A 84 -9.50 -7.58 -0.80
C SER A 84 -10.35 -8.23 -1.91
N PRO A 85 -11.38 -7.53 -2.44
CA PRO A 85 -12.19 -8.04 -3.53
C PRO A 85 -11.52 -7.96 -4.92
N ARG A 86 -10.24 -7.56 -4.99
CA ARG A 86 -9.49 -7.35 -6.24
C ARG A 86 -8.16 -8.08 -6.19
N PRO A 87 -7.55 -8.45 -7.33
CA PRO A 87 -6.19 -9.01 -7.31
C PRO A 87 -5.22 -8.01 -6.70
N VAL A 88 -4.21 -8.51 -6.00
CA VAL A 88 -3.12 -7.69 -5.47
C VAL A 88 -1.81 -8.29 -5.95
N THR A 89 -0.92 -7.47 -6.52
CA THR A 89 0.44 -7.91 -6.83
C THR A 89 1.41 -7.37 -5.80
N VAL A 90 2.26 -8.24 -5.27
CA VAL A 90 3.32 -7.87 -4.32
C VAL A 90 4.69 -8.11 -4.95
N LEU A 91 5.66 -7.25 -4.64
CA LEU A 91 7.06 -7.59 -4.86
C LEU A 91 7.49 -8.58 -3.77
N ALA A 92 8.00 -9.74 -4.17
CA ALA A 92 8.40 -10.79 -3.24
C ALA A 92 9.57 -10.39 -2.34
N TRP A 93 10.45 -9.49 -2.81
CA TRP A 93 11.66 -9.11 -2.08
C TRP A 93 11.38 -8.50 -0.72
N GLU A 94 12.18 -8.88 0.28
CA GLU A 94 12.09 -8.37 1.66
C GLU A 94 10.71 -8.61 2.31
N SER A 95 9.97 -9.62 1.83
CA SER A 95 8.63 -9.98 2.29
C SER A 95 8.57 -11.41 2.84
N PRO A 96 7.43 -11.87 3.41
CA PRO A 96 7.27 -13.28 3.79
C PRO A 96 7.43 -14.24 2.60
N LEU A 97 7.19 -13.75 1.39
CA LEU A 97 7.31 -14.52 0.14
C LEU A 97 8.72 -14.47 -0.46
N ASP A 98 9.69 -13.80 0.19
CA ASP A 98 11.08 -13.84 -0.25
C ASP A 98 11.70 -15.21 0.13
N PRO A 99 12.24 -15.99 -0.82
CA PRO A 99 12.97 -17.22 -0.50
C PRO A 99 14.14 -17.02 0.47
N LEU A 100 14.64 -15.79 0.59
CA LEU A 100 15.72 -15.40 1.50
C LEU A 100 15.21 -14.76 2.81
N ALA A 101 13.91 -14.80 3.12
CA ALA A 101 13.31 -14.10 4.26
C ALA A 101 14.06 -14.32 5.60
N LEU A 102 14.51 -15.54 5.89
CA LEU A 102 15.33 -15.82 7.07
C LEU A 102 16.69 -15.10 7.02
N GLN A 103 17.40 -15.21 5.91
CA GLN A 103 18.73 -14.61 5.73
C GLN A 103 18.68 -13.08 5.72
N LEU A 104 17.56 -12.50 5.28
CA LEU A 104 17.32 -11.06 5.30
C LEU A 104 16.88 -10.54 6.68
N GLY A 105 16.73 -11.41 7.68
CA GLY A 105 16.30 -11.04 9.03
C GLY A 105 14.82 -10.67 9.12
N ARG A 106 13.99 -11.14 8.18
CA ARG A 106 12.52 -10.96 8.23
C ARG A 106 11.85 -11.95 9.18
N VAL A 107 12.53 -13.04 9.51
CA VAL A 107 12.04 -14.08 10.42
C VAL A 107 12.77 -13.95 11.75
N ALA A 108 12.03 -13.64 12.80
CA ALA A 108 12.52 -13.63 14.18
C ALA A 108 12.15 -14.97 14.85
N VAL A 109 13.10 -15.53 15.60
CA VAL A 109 12.94 -16.82 16.28
C VAL A 109 13.30 -16.66 17.75
N THR A 110 12.37 -16.93 18.65
CA THR A 110 12.52 -16.74 20.10
C THR A 110 12.40 -18.09 20.82
N PRO A 111 13.48 -18.65 21.37
CA PRO A 111 13.47 -19.92 22.09
C PRO A 111 12.64 -19.84 23.37
N ALA A 112 11.95 -20.94 23.70
CA ALA A 112 11.27 -21.08 24.98
C ALA A 112 12.30 -20.98 26.13
N GLY A 113 12.05 -20.08 27.10
CA GLY A 113 12.94 -19.86 28.24
C GLY A 113 14.09 -18.88 28.00
N GLY A 114 14.28 -18.37 26.78
CA GLY A 114 15.34 -17.41 26.42
C GLY A 114 15.09 -15.95 26.86
N GLY A 115 14.30 -15.72 27.91
CA GLY A 115 13.99 -14.37 28.41
C GLY A 115 13.15 -13.51 27.46
N GLY A 116 12.48 -14.13 26.47
CA GLY A 116 11.57 -13.46 25.53
C GLY A 116 12.25 -12.66 24.41
N ARG A 117 13.56 -12.80 24.23
CA ARG A 117 14.31 -12.10 23.18
C ARG A 117 14.56 -13.02 21.96
N PRO A 118 14.36 -12.53 20.72
CA PRO A 118 14.73 -13.29 19.53
C PRO A 118 16.23 -13.61 19.49
N LEU A 119 16.59 -14.74 18.90
CA LEU A 119 17.98 -15.10 18.60
C LEU A 119 18.58 -14.12 17.60
N GLU A 120 19.79 -13.67 17.90
CA GLU A 120 20.62 -12.95 16.95
C GLU A 120 21.43 -13.97 16.12
N PHE A 121 21.38 -13.82 14.80
CA PHE A 121 22.16 -14.60 13.84
C PHE A 121 22.55 -13.72 12.65
N PRO A 122 23.63 -14.06 11.92
CA PRO A 122 24.09 -13.26 10.79
C PRO A 122 23.01 -13.10 9.73
N THR A 123 22.79 -11.87 9.28
CA THR A 123 21.91 -11.55 8.14
C THR A 123 22.73 -11.14 6.93
N ALA A 124 22.19 -11.40 5.74
CA ALA A 124 22.81 -11.07 4.47
C ALA A 124 22.25 -9.75 3.93
N GLN A 125 23.10 -8.96 3.28
CA GLN A 125 22.66 -7.86 2.43
C GLN A 125 22.68 -8.34 0.97
N VAL A 126 21.51 -8.34 0.33
CA VAL A 126 21.35 -8.82 -1.04
C VAL A 126 21.20 -7.65 -1.99
N ARG A 127 22.00 -7.63 -3.05
CA ARG A 127 21.83 -6.69 -4.17
C ARG A 127 20.97 -7.35 -5.25
N ARG A 128 19.77 -6.82 -5.48
CA ARG A 128 18.85 -7.29 -6.51
C ARG A 128 19.03 -6.49 -7.80
N ARG A 129 18.82 -7.13 -8.94
CA ARG A 129 18.88 -6.47 -10.26
C ARG A 129 17.62 -5.63 -10.47
N MET A 130 17.77 -4.38 -10.87
CA MET A 130 16.65 -3.49 -11.20
C MET A 130 16.43 -3.36 -12.71
N PRO A 131 15.17 -3.22 -13.17
CA PRO A 131 13.93 -3.41 -12.40
C PRO A 131 13.70 -4.90 -12.06
N PRO A 132 12.85 -5.22 -11.06
CA PRO A 132 12.48 -6.61 -10.76
C PRO A 132 11.91 -7.32 -11.99
N GLY A 133 12.22 -8.61 -12.14
CA GLY A 133 11.67 -9.46 -13.18
C GLY A 133 10.21 -9.85 -12.89
N PRO A 134 9.46 -10.37 -13.88
CA PRO A 134 8.12 -10.91 -13.65
C PRO A 134 8.08 -12.01 -12.57
N GLU A 135 9.15 -12.78 -12.44
CA GLU A 135 9.33 -13.84 -11.44
C GLU A 135 9.43 -13.32 -10.01
N ASP A 136 9.78 -12.06 -9.83
CA ASP A 136 9.86 -11.41 -8.51
C ASP A 136 8.50 -10.84 -8.07
N LEU A 137 7.50 -10.86 -8.96
CA LEU A 137 6.17 -10.32 -8.73
C LEU A 137 5.18 -11.45 -8.51
N ILE A 138 4.45 -11.40 -7.40
CA ILE A 138 3.46 -12.41 -7.04
C ILE A 138 2.09 -11.76 -7.06
N THR A 139 1.25 -12.18 -8.00
CA THR A 139 -0.17 -11.84 -8.00
C THR A 139 -0.92 -12.82 -7.10
N ILE A 140 -1.74 -12.27 -6.22
CA ILE A 140 -2.58 -13.00 -5.29
C ILE A 140 -4.03 -12.62 -5.61
N GLU A 141 -4.82 -13.56 -6.12
CA GLU A 141 -6.22 -13.31 -6.44
C GLU A 141 -7.06 -13.10 -5.17
N PRO A 142 -8.29 -12.54 -5.28
CA PRO A 142 -9.18 -12.37 -4.12
C PRO A 142 -9.40 -13.69 -3.37
N GLY A 143 -9.10 -13.70 -2.07
CA GLY A 143 -9.22 -14.87 -1.20
C GLY A 143 -8.12 -15.92 -1.37
N GLU A 144 -7.15 -15.72 -2.27
CA GLU A 144 -6.02 -16.63 -2.47
C GLU A 144 -4.91 -16.36 -1.46
N THR A 145 -4.11 -17.40 -1.21
CA THR A 145 -2.89 -17.34 -0.39
C THR A 145 -1.69 -17.73 -1.22
N ALA A 146 -0.69 -16.85 -1.29
CA ALA A 146 0.64 -17.19 -1.78
C ALA A 146 1.52 -17.64 -0.60
N GLU A 147 2.42 -18.60 -0.83
CA GLU A 147 3.20 -19.23 0.24
C GLU A 147 4.69 -19.32 -0.08
N ASN A 148 5.49 -19.33 0.97
CA ASN A 148 6.93 -19.54 0.92
C ASN A 148 7.38 -20.37 2.12
N GLU A 149 8.09 -21.48 1.87
CA GLU A 149 8.64 -22.33 2.92
C GLU A 149 10.05 -21.87 3.30
N VAL A 150 10.25 -21.63 4.58
CA VAL A 150 11.53 -21.27 5.18
C VAL A 150 12.04 -22.44 6.01
N VAL A 151 13.26 -22.87 5.71
CA VAL A 151 13.99 -23.84 6.51
C VAL A 151 14.78 -23.10 7.59
N LEU A 152 14.56 -23.43 8.87
CA LEU A 152 15.33 -22.88 10.00
C LEU A 152 16.69 -23.58 10.09
N ARG A 153 17.56 -23.30 9.12
CA ARG A 153 18.84 -23.98 8.92
C ARG A 153 19.71 -23.92 10.17
N GLU A 154 20.28 -25.07 10.54
CA GLU A 154 21.18 -25.22 11.69
C GLU A 154 22.38 -24.26 11.66
N ALA A 155 22.91 -23.98 10.46
CA ALA A 155 24.03 -23.04 10.29
C ALA A 155 23.73 -21.62 10.78
N LEU A 156 22.46 -21.19 10.77
CA LEU A 156 22.01 -19.89 11.30
C LEU A 156 21.43 -20.04 12.70
N LEU A 157 20.75 -21.15 12.96
CA LEU A 157 19.97 -21.43 14.15
C LEU A 157 20.35 -22.81 14.69
N PRO A 158 21.51 -22.94 15.36
CA PRO A 158 21.99 -24.24 15.82
C PRO A 158 21.04 -24.80 16.90
N PRO A 159 20.82 -26.14 16.94
CA PRO A 159 19.82 -26.76 17.82
C PRO A 159 19.96 -26.38 19.30
N GLU A 160 21.19 -26.18 19.79
CA GLU A 160 21.47 -25.80 21.18
C GLU A 160 20.93 -24.41 21.53
N ARG A 161 20.87 -23.51 20.54
CA ARG A 161 20.31 -22.15 20.71
C ARG A 161 18.81 -22.13 20.46
N LEU A 162 18.33 -22.95 19.53
CA LEU A 162 16.91 -23.00 19.16
C LEU A 162 16.07 -23.67 20.25
N GLY A 163 16.63 -24.68 20.92
CA GLY A 163 15.93 -25.48 21.92
C GLY A 163 14.85 -26.37 21.31
N ARG A 164 14.02 -26.99 22.16
CA ARG A 164 12.94 -27.91 21.73
C ARG A 164 11.66 -27.20 21.28
N ARG A 165 11.51 -25.93 21.66
CA ARG A 165 10.35 -25.10 21.34
C ARG A 165 10.80 -23.66 21.11
N ALA A 166 10.20 -23.02 20.12
CA ALA A 166 10.45 -21.62 19.83
C ALA A 166 9.19 -20.93 19.31
N THR A 167 9.14 -19.61 19.41
CA THR A 167 8.14 -18.76 18.77
C THR A 167 8.76 -18.13 17.54
N VAL A 168 8.08 -18.21 16.40
CA VAL A 168 8.50 -17.65 15.12
C VAL A 168 7.55 -16.53 14.71
N VAL A 169 8.11 -15.41 14.27
CA VAL A 169 7.35 -14.26 13.75
C VAL A 169 8.02 -13.78 12.46
N CYS A 170 7.27 -13.57 11.39
CA CYS A 170 7.77 -12.89 10.20
C CYS A 170 7.27 -11.44 10.17
N ARG A 171 8.18 -10.48 10.05
CA ARG A 171 7.83 -9.05 10.05
C ARG A 171 8.76 -8.22 9.18
N GLY A 172 8.24 -7.09 8.73
CA GLY A 172 9.00 -6.19 7.86
C GLY A 172 8.11 -5.11 7.24
N ALA A 173 8.54 -4.64 6.08
CA ALA A 173 7.77 -3.70 5.28
C ALA A 173 7.77 -4.16 3.82
N TRP A 174 6.60 -4.13 3.20
CA TRP A 174 6.45 -4.37 1.78
C TRP A 174 7.25 -3.34 0.99
N ALA A 175 8.15 -3.82 0.12
CA ALA A 175 8.91 -2.95 -0.76
C ALA A 175 8.00 -2.28 -1.80
N ALA A 176 7.02 -3.00 -2.33
CA ALA A 176 5.95 -2.48 -3.18
C ALA A 176 4.75 -3.44 -3.24
N VAL A 177 3.54 -2.89 -3.19
CA VAL A 177 2.26 -3.60 -3.39
C VAL A 177 1.43 -2.81 -4.39
N TRP A 178 0.95 -3.46 -5.45
CA TRP A 178 0.11 -2.87 -6.50
C TRP A 178 -1.33 -3.38 -6.38
N PRO A 179 -2.25 -2.57 -5.80
CA PRO A 179 -3.62 -3.01 -5.53
C PRO A 179 -4.47 -2.98 -6.80
N GLY A 180 -5.17 -4.07 -7.11
CA GLY A 180 -6.04 -4.16 -8.28
C GLY A 180 -5.30 -4.41 -9.60
N LEU A 181 -4.00 -4.70 -9.56
CA LEU A 181 -3.19 -4.99 -10.73
C LEU A 181 -2.60 -6.40 -10.65
N ARG A 182 -2.49 -7.07 -11.80
CA ARG A 182 -1.74 -8.32 -11.95
C ARG A 182 -0.32 -8.04 -12.41
N ALA A 183 0.59 -8.98 -12.18
CA ALA A 183 1.99 -8.85 -12.57
C ALA A 183 2.15 -8.66 -14.09
N ALA A 184 1.30 -9.30 -14.89
CA ALA A 184 1.28 -9.15 -16.35
C ALA A 184 0.92 -7.72 -16.82
N ASP A 185 0.18 -6.97 -16.00
CA ASP A 185 -0.23 -5.59 -16.30
C ASP A 185 0.85 -4.56 -15.88
N LEU A 186 1.89 -5.00 -15.16
CA LEU A 186 2.95 -4.12 -14.65
C LEU A 186 4.05 -3.92 -15.68
N GLY A 187 4.00 -2.78 -16.36
CA GLY A 187 5.06 -2.32 -17.24
C GLY A 187 6.40 -2.12 -16.52
N GLU A 188 7.49 -2.14 -17.28
CA GLU A 188 8.87 -1.97 -16.76
C GLU A 188 9.04 -0.70 -15.90
N ARG A 189 8.41 0.41 -16.32
CA ARG A 189 8.45 1.66 -15.57
C ARG A 189 7.87 1.53 -14.16
N ALA A 190 6.69 0.91 -14.03
CA ALA A 190 6.05 0.72 -12.72
C ALA A 190 6.92 -0.14 -11.79
N ARG A 191 7.56 -1.18 -12.36
CA ARG A 191 8.51 -2.06 -11.65
C ARG A 191 9.80 -1.33 -11.26
N ALA A 192 10.30 -0.41 -12.08
CA ALA A 192 11.47 0.40 -11.76
C ALA A 192 11.19 1.40 -10.62
N GLU A 193 9.97 1.91 -10.53
CA GLU A 193 9.59 2.94 -9.56
C GLU A 193 9.22 2.38 -8.17
N LEU A 194 8.82 1.10 -8.05
CA LEU A 194 8.55 0.43 -6.75
C LEU A 194 7.65 1.24 -5.80
N GLY A 195 6.58 1.85 -6.32
CA GLY A 195 5.67 2.67 -5.52
C GLY A 195 6.20 4.07 -5.18
N ALA A 196 7.25 4.55 -5.86
CA ALA A 196 7.56 5.98 -5.94
C ALA A 196 6.49 6.76 -6.73
N ASN A 197 5.65 6.04 -7.49
CA ASN A 197 4.48 6.57 -8.16
C ASN A 197 3.19 6.25 -7.38
N LYS A 198 2.05 6.72 -7.88
CA LYS A 198 0.73 6.54 -7.26
C LYS A 198 0.09 5.16 -7.49
N ASP A 199 0.80 4.19 -8.05
CA ASP A 199 0.21 2.90 -8.45
C ASP A 199 0.63 1.75 -7.53
N ALA A 200 1.67 1.95 -6.71
CA ALA A 200 2.07 1.02 -5.65
C ALA A 200 2.16 1.70 -4.29
N VAL A 201 1.99 0.90 -3.26
CA VAL A 201 2.03 1.31 -1.86
C VAL A 201 3.10 0.54 -1.10
N LYS A 202 3.53 1.12 0.01
CA LYS A 202 4.38 0.49 1.02
C LYS A 202 3.61 0.39 2.31
N GLY A 203 3.96 -0.58 3.14
CA GLY A 203 3.34 -0.75 4.45
C GLY A 203 4.06 -1.82 5.25
N SER A 204 3.87 -1.82 6.56
CA SER A 204 4.39 -2.86 7.44
C SER A 204 3.57 -4.14 7.33
N TYR A 205 4.20 -5.26 7.66
CA TYR A 205 3.51 -6.52 7.90
C TYR A 205 4.11 -7.22 9.11
N GLU A 206 3.30 -8.05 9.75
CA GLU A 206 3.70 -8.93 10.83
C GLU A 206 2.78 -10.15 10.82
N SER A 207 3.36 -11.34 10.94
CA SER A 207 2.59 -12.57 11.12
C SER A 207 2.13 -12.69 12.57
N GLU A 208 1.09 -13.49 12.79
CA GLU A 208 0.82 -13.99 14.13
C GLU A 208 2.03 -14.80 14.66
N PRO A 209 2.31 -14.76 15.97
CA PRO A 209 3.34 -15.60 16.56
C PRO A 209 2.99 -17.08 16.43
N LEU A 210 3.88 -17.85 15.82
CA LEU A 210 3.75 -19.29 15.68
C LEU A 210 4.64 -20.00 16.69
N GLU A 211 4.06 -20.78 17.60
CA GLU A 211 4.83 -21.74 18.39
C GLU A 211 5.19 -22.95 17.54
N ILE A 212 6.47 -23.33 17.55
CA ILE A 212 7.00 -24.49 16.83
C ILE A 212 7.66 -25.47 17.79
N GLU A 213 7.64 -26.74 17.41
CA GLU A 213 8.40 -27.80 18.08
C GLU A 213 9.63 -28.20 17.25
N VAL A 214 10.72 -28.56 17.92
CA VAL A 214 11.99 -28.90 17.27
C VAL A 214 12.45 -30.25 17.79
N GLU A 215 12.50 -31.23 16.91
CA GLU A 215 13.10 -32.53 17.19
C GLU A 215 14.62 -32.39 17.13
N VAL A 216 15.27 -32.51 18.29
CA VAL A 216 16.73 -32.54 18.37
C VAL A 216 17.14 -34.00 18.31
N GLU A 217 17.77 -34.43 17.21
CA GLU A 217 18.44 -35.73 17.16
C GLU A 217 19.59 -35.70 18.17
N VAL A 218 19.48 -36.51 19.22
CA VAL A 218 20.54 -36.68 20.21
C VAL A 218 21.52 -37.66 19.60
N GLU A 219 22.67 -37.18 19.10
CA GLU A 219 23.79 -38.04 18.75
C GLU A 219 24.16 -38.90 19.97
N SER A 220 24.08 -40.23 19.78
CA SER A 220 24.25 -41.25 20.82
C SER A 220 25.69 -41.71 20.94
#